data_AF-A0A8C7RHS0-F1
#
_entry.id   AF-A0A8C7RHS0-F1
#
_cell.length_a   1.000
_cell.length_b   1.000
_cell.length_c   1.000
_cell.angle_alpha   90.00
_cell.angle_beta   90.00
_cell.angle_gamma   90.00
#
_symmetry.space_group_name_H-M   'P 1'
#
loop_
_entity.id
_entity.type
_entity.pdbx_description
1 polymer ?
#
loop_
_entity_poly.entity_id
_entity_poly.type
_entity_poly.pdbx_seq_one_letter_code
_entity_poly.pdbx_strand_id
1 'polypeptide(L)'
;MYPRLVHPSNIEPTVLLLLWGPLGAQAQNDTEPIVLKGKCLVICDSTPNSEPAGNDLGMSVRSGTGWVAFSATRQTNHEPTAMSNRIMIIYFDQILVNVGNHFDQESSVFLAPRRGVYSFNCHVVKAYNKLSNLMVNGWPMISAFAGDQNVTREAATKAGLVLMERGDETYLKLERGNLMGGWKYYTSSAFLVFPL
;
A
#
# COMPACT_ATOMS: atom_id res chain seq x y z
N MET A 1 -50.72 -7.45 60.78
CA MET A 1 -49.70 -7.53 61.84
C MET A 1 -48.43 -6.87 61.32
N TYR A 2 -48.06 -5.70 61.85
CA TYR A 2 -46.71 -5.09 61.76
C TYR A 2 -46.03 -5.32 63.12
N PRO A 3 -44.68 -5.44 63.26
CA PRO A 3 -43.73 -4.30 63.24
C PRO A 3 -42.35 -4.60 62.56
N ARG A 4 -41.69 -3.64 61.89
CA ARG A 4 -40.67 -2.61 62.30
C ARG A 4 -39.24 -3.10 62.66
N LEU A 5 -38.30 -2.74 61.76
CA LEU A 5 -37.00 -2.03 61.92
C LEU A 5 -36.22 -2.10 63.23
N VAL A 6 -34.91 -2.42 63.16
CA VAL A 6 -33.82 -1.71 63.88
C VAL A 6 -32.50 -1.78 63.08
N HIS A 7 -31.86 -0.62 62.93
CA HIS A 7 -30.45 -0.42 62.54
C HIS A 7 -29.71 0.07 63.81
N PRO A 8 -28.47 -0.36 64.07
CA PRO A 8 -27.49 0.50 64.76
C PRO A 8 -26.16 0.52 63.97
N SER A 9 -25.65 1.67 63.54
CA SER A 9 -24.88 2.71 64.25
C SER A 9 -23.39 2.37 64.45
N ASN A 10 -22.55 3.23 63.85
CA ASN A 10 -21.09 3.32 63.94
C ASN A 10 -20.57 3.60 65.37
N ILE A 11 -19.26 3.34 65.61
CA ILE A 11 -18.20 4.19 66.24
C ILE A 11 -17.09 3.29 66.89
N GLU A 12 -15.95 3.02 66.20
CA GLU A 12 -14.56 3.58 66.37
C GLU A 12 -13.65 2.74 67.32
N PRO A 13 -12.30 2.89 67.34
CA PRO A 13 -11.34 2.46 66.33
C PRO A 13 -10.24 1.54 66.91
N THR A 14 -9.59 0.72 66.09
CA THR A 14 -8.30 0.12 66.47
C THR A 14 -7.31 0.40 65.37
N VAL A 15 -6.42 1.35 65.66
CA VAL A 15 -5.32 1.80 64.80
C VAL A 15 -4.34 0.65 64.63
N LEU A 16 -4.31 0.04 63.45
CA LEU A 16 -3.18 -0.77 62.99
C LEU A 16 -2.36 0.08 62.02
N LEU A 17 -1.25 0.62 62.50
CA LEU A 17 -0.22 1.24 61.66
C LEU A 17 0.42 0.17 60.78
N LEU A 18 -0.03 0.06 59.52
CA LEU A 18 0.72 -0.62 58.47
C LEU A 18 1.59 0.41 57.76
N LEU A 19 2.89 0.33 58.00
CA LEU A 19 3.92 1.10 57.31
C LEU A 19 3.81 0.85 55.80
N TRP A 20 3.35 1.86 55.05
CA TRP A 20 3.54 1.95 53.61
C TRP A 20 5.04 2.19 53.32
N GLY A 21 5.75 1.12 52.94
CA GLY A 21 6.92 1.28 52.08
C GLY A 21 6.45 1.57 50.66
N PRO A 22 7.13 2.44 49.88
CA PRO A 22 6.75 2.65 48.49
C PRO A 22 6.95 1.34 47.75
N LEU A 23 5.85 0.71 47.34
CA LEU A 23 5.88 -0.34 46.32
C LEU A 23 6.29 0.37 45.03
N GLY A 24 7.59 0.39 44.76
CA GLY A 24 8.12 0.83 43.48
C GLY A 24 7.50 -0.06 42.42
N ALA A 25 6.47 0.43 41.75
CA ALA A 25 6.01 -0.15 40.51
C ALA A 25 7.14 0.07 39.51
N GLN A 26 8.08 -0.88 39.47
CA GLN A 26 9.05 -0.98 38.40
C GLN A 26 8.26 -1.39 37.16
N ALA A 27 7.78 -0.38 36.42
CA ALA A 27 7.32 -0.57 35.06
C ALA A 27 8.50 -1.13 34.28
N GLN A 28 8.49 -2.44 34.09
CA GLN A 28 9.48 -3.15 33.30
C GLN A 28 9.19 -2.79 31.84
N ASN A 29 9.82 -1.72 31.38
CA ASN A 29 9.86 -1.32 29.97
C ASN A 29 10.78 -2.28 29.20
N ASP A 30 10.47 -3.58 29.24
CA ASP A 30 11.10 -4.59 28.39
C ASP A 30 10.50 -4.50 26.99
N THR A 31 10.79 -3.40 26.30
CA THR A 31 10.70 -3.39 24.84
C THR A 31 12.02 -3.89 24.30
N GLU A 32 12.14 -5.20 24.12
CA GLU A 32 13.14 -5.74 23.21
C GLU A 32 12.98 -5.04 21.84
N PRO A 33 14.07 -4.56 21.22
CA PRO A 33 13.96 -3.93 19.92
C PRO A 33 13.42 -4.94 18.91
N ILE A 34 12.23 -4.66 18.37
CA ILE A 34 11.69 -5.43 17.25
C ILE A 34 12.63 -5.19 16.06
N VAL A 35 13.47 -6.18 15.76
CA VAL A 35 14.32 -6.16 14.57
C VAL A 35 13.41 -6.35 13.36
N LEU A 36 12.98 -5.25 12.75
CA LEU A 36 12.28 -5.25 11.48
C LEU A 36 13.28 -5.64 10.38
N LYS A 37 13.34 -6.94 10.06
CA LYS A 37 14.08 -7.43 8.89
C LYS A 37 13.30 -7.11 7.61
N GLY A 38 13.45 -5.88 7.12
CA GLY A 38 13.06 -5.52 5.77
C GLY A 38 14.06 -6.08 4.75
N LYS A 39 13.58 -6.77 3.71
CA LYS A 39 14.41 -7.06 2.52
C LYS A 39 14.37 -5.81 1.64
N CYS A 40 15.43 -5.00 1.68
CA CYS A 40 15.60 -3.91 0.73
C CYS A 40 16.06 -4.49 -0.61
N LEU A 41 15.38 -4.14 -1.71
CA LEU A 41 15.93 -4.39 -3.04
C LEU A 41 16.94 -3.29 -3.34
N VAL A 42 18.22 -3.65 -3.35
CA VAL A 42 19.29 -2.77 -3.80
C VAL A 42 19.51 -3.05 -5.29
N ILE A 43 19.15 -2.11 -6.16
CA ILE A 43 19.43 -2.19 -7.60
C ILE A 43 20.79 -1.53 -7.82
N CYS A 44 21.82 -2.33 -8.08
CA CYS A 44 23.14 -1.84 -8.47
C CYS A 44 23.20 -1.74 -10.00
N ASP A 45 23.34 -0.53 -10.53
CA ASP A 45 23.47 -0.28 -11.96
C ASP A 45 24.94 -0.50 -12.38
N SER A 46 25.35 -1.76 -12.55
CA SER A 46 26.66 -2.07 -13.13
C SER A 46 26.50 -3.13 -14.22
N THR A 47 26.39 -2.66 -15.46
CA THR A 47 26.63 -3.49 -16.64
C THR A 47 28.15 -3.60 -16.87
N PRO A 48 28.75 -4.79 -16.83
CA PRO A 48 30.19 -4.95 -17.07
C PRO A 48 30.46 -4.82 -18.57
N ASN A 49 31.17 -3.78 -18.99
CA ASN A 49 31.66 -3.68 -20.36
C ASN A 49 33.01 -4.44 -20.48
N SER A 50 33.15 -5.25 -21.51
CA SER A 50 34.34 -6.05 -21.82
C SER A 50 35.42 -5.23 -22.53
N GLU A 51 35.95 -4.19 -21.88
CA GLU A 51 37.15 -3.49 -22.37
C GLU A 51 38.26 -3.53 -21.30
N PRO A 52 39.51 -3.84 -21.70
CA PRO A 52 40.60 -4.05 -20.76
C PRO A 52 40.95 -2.73 -20.07
N ALA A 53 40.89 -2.75 -18.73
CA ALA A 53 41.12 -1.61 -17.85
C ALA A 53 42.48 -0.96 -18.12
N GLY A 54 42.45 0.21 -18.76
CA GLY A 54 43.52 1.20 -18.72
C GLY A 54 43.09 2.34 -17.81
N ASN A 55 43.72 2.41 -16.63
CA ASN A 55 43.87 3.56 -15.75
C ASN A 55 42.73 4.60 -15.74
N ASP A 56 41.87 4.55 -14.73
CA ASP A 56 41.60 5.65 -13.79
C ASP A 56 40.33 5.35 -12.98
N LEU A 57 40.22 5.97 -11.81
CA LEU A 57 38.98 6.12 -11.03
C LEU A 57 37.96 6.97 -11.81
N GLY A 58 37.53 6.48 -12.97
CA GLY A 58 36.54 7.10 -13.84
C GLY A 58 35.27 6.29 -13.81
N MET A 59 34.45 6.48 -12.77
CA MET A 59 33.04 6.15 -12.83
C MET A 59 32.38 7.02 -13.92
N SER A 60 32.51 6.61 -15.17
CA SER A 60 31.80 7.20 -16.29
C SER A 60 30.37 6.67 -16.27
N VAL A 61 29.52 7.35 -15.49
CA VAL A 61 28.07 7.16 -15.51
C VAL A 61 27.58 7.63 -16.87
N ARG A 62 27.37 6.70 -17.80
CA ARG A 62 26.51 6.99 -18.95
C ARG A 62 25.09 7.09 -18.41
N SER A 63 24.66 8.33 -18.14
CA SER A 63 23.26 8.67 -17.86
C SER A 63 22.41 8.22 -19.04
N GLY A 64 21.85 7.01 -18.97
CA GLY A 64 21.11 6.39 -20.04
C GLY A 64 19.77 5.88 -19.53
N THR A 65 18.77 6.76 -19.49
CA THR A 65 17.35 6.54 -19.88
C THR A 65 16.65 5.18 -19.63
N GLY A 66 17.11 4.36 -18.68
CA GLY A 66 16.60 3.00 -18.43
C GLY A 66 15.69 2.85 -17.21
N TRP A 67 15.61 3.89 -16.38
CA TRP A 67 14.73 3.91 -15.21
C TRP A 67 13.28 4.02 -15.67
N VAL A 68 12.43 3.18 -15.09
CA VAL A 68 10.99 3.17 -15.38
C VAL A 68 10.27 3.09 -14.06
N ALA A 69 9.45 4.09 -13.78
CA ALA A 69 8.62 4.10 -12.58
C ALA A 69 7.42 5.03 -12.77
N PHE A 70 6.29 4.63 -12.21
CA PHE A 70 5.15 5.54 -12.03
C PHE A 70 4.56 5.41 -10.65
N SER A 71 3.90 6.47 -10.20
CA SER A 71 3.05 6.49 -9.01
C SER A 71 1.93 7.48 -9.26
N ALA A 72 0.70 7.05 -9.07
CA ALA A 72 -0.49 7.84 -9.30
C ALA A 72 -1.49 7.64 -8.15
N THR A 73 -2.27 8.68 -7.88
CA THR A 73 -3.26 8.71 -6.81
C THR A 73 -4.56 9.35 -7.27
N ARG A 74 -5.66 8.98 -6.61
CA ARG A 74 -6.95 9.66 -6.74
C ARG A 74 -7.11 10.68 -5.62
N GLN A 75 -7.25 11.95 -5.96
CA GLN A 75 -7.41 13.04 -4.99
C GLN A 75 -8.86 13.49 -4.78
N THR A 76 -9.76 13.13 -5.69
CA THR A 76 -11.17 13.56 -5.64
C THR A 76 -12.13 12.41 -5.30
N ASN A 77 -13.28 12.77 -4.71
CA ASN A 77 -14.41 11.85 -4.54
C ASN A 77 -15.43 11.96 -5.69
N HIS A 78 -15.06 12.55 -6.84
CA HIS A 78 -15.96 12.63 -7.99
C HIS A 78 -16.39 11.22 -8.41
N GLU A 79 -17.68 11.10 -8.72
CA GLU A 79 -18.27 9.86 -9.20
C GLU A 79 -17.67 9.44 -10.54
N PRO A 80 -17.78 8.15 -10.91
CA PRO A 80 -17.29 7.65 -12.18
C PRO A 80 -17.91 8.41 -13.35
N THR A 81 -17.08 8.74 -14.34
CA THR A 81 -17.61 9.19 -15.63
C THR A 81 -18.38 8.06 -16.30
N ALA A 82 -19.26 8.39 -17.24
CA ALA A 82 -19.99 7.39 -18.02
C ALA A 82 -19.06 6.36 -18.71
N MET A 83 -17.84 6.79 -19.07
CA MET A 83 -16.80 5.92 -19.63
C MET A 83 -16.27 4.94 -18.58
N SER A 84 -15.93 5.41 -17.37
CA SER A 84 -15.45 4.55 -16.28
C SER A 84 -16.46 3.49 -15.87
N ASN A 85 -17.76 3.83 -15.88
CA ASN A 85 -18.82 2.85 -15.61
C ASN A 85 -18.97 1.78 -16.70
N ARG A 86 -18.50 2.03 -17.93
CA ARG A 86 -18.58 1.06 -19.04
C ARG A 86 -17.38 0.13 -19.08
N ILE A 87 -16.17 0.67 -18.97
CA ILE A 87 -14.93 -0.12 -19.11
C ILE A 87 -14.40 -0.62 -17.76
N MET A 88 -14.95 -0.12 -16.66
CA MET A 88 -14.59 -0.48 -15.28
C MET A 88 -13.11 -0.28 -14.91
N ILE A 89 -12.38 0.53 -15.68
CA ILE A 89 -11.02 0.95 -15.33
C ILE A 89 -11.08 1.98 -14.20
N ILE A 90 -10.18 1.81 -13.24
CA ILE A 90 -10.00 2.72 -12.10
C ILE A 90 -9.04 3.84 -12.52
N TYR A 91 -9.53 5.09 -12.52
CA TYR A 91 -8.76 6.24 -12.98
C TYR A 91 -8.05 6.99 -11.86
N PHE A 92 -6.88 7.56 -12.16
CA PHE A 92 -6.08 8.37 -11.25
C PHE A 92 -5.93 9.79 -11.79
N ASP A 93 -6.37 10.79 -11.04
CA ASP A 93 -6.38 12.20 -11.45
C ASP A 93 -5.10 12.95 -11.07
N GLN A 94 -4.16 12.30 -10.38
CA GLN A 94 -2.86 12.87 -10.09
C GLN A 94 -1.72 11.88 -10.28
N ILE A 95 -0.73 12.29 -11.05
CA ILE A 95 0.58 11.65 -11.16
C ILE A 95 1.51 12.24 -10.10
N LEU A 96 2.15 11.37 -9.31
CA LEU A 96 3.20 11.72 -8.36
C LEU A 96 4.59 11.47 -8.95
N VAL A 97 4.74 10.38 -9.72
CA VAL A 97 5.98 9.97 -10.39
C VAL A 97 5.62 9.42 -11.76
N ASN A 98 6.40 9.73 -12.80
CA ASN A 98 6.27 9.14 -14.13
C ASN A 98 7.62 9.15 -14.88
N VAL A 99 8.62 8.46 -14.32
CA VAL A 99 9.95 8.34 -14.94
C VAL A 99 9.82 7.52 -16.22
N GLY A 100 10.23 8.12 -17.34
CA GLY A 100 10.10 7.54 -18.68
C GLY A 100 8.78 7.87 -19.39
N ASN A 101 7.81 8.50 -18.70
CA ASN A 101 6.50 8.87 -19.27
C ASN A 101 5.74 7.68 -19.89
N HIS A 102 5.74 6.54 -19.20
CA HIS A 102 5.12 5.29 -19.66
C HIS A 102 3.75 5.01 -19.01
N PHE A 103 3.33 5.83 -18.04
CA PHE A 103 1.96 5.84 -17.54
C PHE A 103 1.18 6.98 -18.19
N ASP A 104 0.09 6.65 -18.86
CA ASP A 104 -0.86 7.62 -19.39
C ASP A 104 -1.95 7.92 -18.35
N GLN A 105 -2.08 9.19 -18.00
CA GLN A 105 -3.05 9.65 -17.01
C GLN A 105 -4.49 9.51 -17.49
N GLU A 106 -4.73 9.80 -18.77
CA GLU A 106 -6.08 9.87 -19.33
C GLU A 106 -6.73 8.49 -19.34
N SER A 107 -6.01 7.47 -19.79
CA SER A 107 -6.46 6.07 -19.74
C SER A 107 -6.19 5.38 -18.41
N SER A 108 -5.28 5.91 -17.58
CA SER A 108 -4.74 5.25 -16.39
C SER A 108 -4.09 3.89 -16.68
N VAL A 109 -3.43 3.79 -17.85
CA VAL A 109 -2.72 2.61 -18.34
C VAL A 109 -1.22 2.85 -18.28
N PHE A 110 -0.46 1.85 -17.81
CA PHE A 110 0.99 1.79 -17.94
C PHE A 110 1.39 0.86 -19.08
N LEU A 111 2.24 1.34 -19.99
CA LEU A 111 2.78 0.57 -21.11
C LEU A 111 4.23 0.19 -20.83
N ALA A 112 4.55 -1.10 -20.77
CA ALA A 112 5.93 -1.54 -20.54
C ALA A 112 6.83 -1.14 -21.71
N PRO A 113 7.85 -0.28 -21.51
CA PRO A 113 8.71 0.17 -22.61
C PRO A 113 9.69 -0.90 -23.10
N ARG A 114 9.94 -1.93 -22.29
CA ARG A 114 10.88 -3.00 -22.58
C ARG A 114 10.53 -4.25 -21.78
N ARG A 115 11.11 -5.37 -22.20
CA ARG A 115 11.02 -6.62 -21.46
C ARG A 115 11.72 -6.53 -20.10
N GLY A 116 11.09 -7.05 -19.06
CA GLY A 116 11.67 -7.06 -17.72
C GLY A 116 10.69 -7.48 -16.63
N VAL A 117 11.20 -7.53 -15.40
CA VAL A 117 10.38 -7.78 -14.20
C VAL A 117 9.97 -6.45 -13.59
N TYR A 118 8.67 -6.24 -13.44
CA TYR A 118 8.08 -5.03 -12.90
C TYR A 118 7.45 -5.32 -11.53
N SER A 119 7.66 -4.42 -10.58
CA SER A 119 6.99 -4.45 -9.28
C SER A 119 5.77 -3.55 -9.33
N PHE A 120 4.60 -4.08 -8.97
CA PHE A 120 3.36 -3.32 -8.86
C PHE A 120 2.89 -3.27 -7.41
N ASN A 121 2.37 -2.12 -7.00
CA ASN A 121 1.66 -1.97 -5.74
C ASN A 121 0.45 -1.06 -5.92
N CYS A 122 -0.71 -1.50 -5.44
CA CYS A 122 -1.96 -0.77 -5.56
C CYS A 122 -2.73 -0.85 -4.24
N HIS A 123 -3.09 0.30 -3.70
CA HIS A 123 -3.96 0.38 -2.53
C HIS A 123 -5.33 0.90 -2.94
N VAL A 124 -6.35 0.09 -2.72
CA VAL A 124 -7.75 0.39 -3.03
C VAL A 124 -8.48 0.50 -1.70
N VAL A 125 -8.90 1.71 -1.34
CA VAL A 125 -9.50 2.02 -0.03
C VAL A 125 -10.98 2.29 -0.18
N LYS A 126 -11.89 1.30 -0.13
CA LYS A 126 -13.32 1.57 0.16
C LYS A 126 -14.24 0.35 0.25
N ALA A 127 -15.37 0.66 0.90
CA ALA A 127 -16.50 -0.13 1.37
C ALA A 127 -17.04 -1.25 0.46
N TYR A 128 -17.34 -2.37 1.11
CA TYR A 128 -18.29 -3.44 0.77
C TYR A 128 -18.23 -4.07 -0.63
N ASN A 129 -17.93 -5.38 -0.67
CA ASN A 129 -18.12 -6.30 -1.81
C ASN A 129 -17.49 -5.84 -3.14
N LYS A 130 -16.28 -5.27 -3.09
CA LYS A 130 -15.55 -4.84 -4.28
C LYS A 130 -14.42 -5.81 -4.60
N LEU A 131 -14.39 -6.29 -5.85
CA LEU A 131 -13.29 -7.08 -6.38
C LEU A 131 -12.56 -6.22 -7.41
N SER A 132 -11.25 -6.05 -7.23
CA SER A 132 -10.41 -5.31 -8.18
C SER A 132 -9.20 -6.12 -8.58
N ASN A 133 -8.83 -6.02 -9.85
CA ASN A 133 -7.76 -6.79 -10.47
C ASN A 133 -6.71 -5.84 -11.04
N LEU A 134 -5.44 -6.20 -10.87
CA LEU A 134 -4.36 -5.74 -11.72
C LEU A 134 -4.41 -6.55 -13.01
N MET A 135 -4.64 -5.87 -14.12
CA MET A 135 -4.76 -6.46 -15.44
C MET A 135 -3.43 -6.35 -16.18
N VAL A 136 -3.06 -7.37 -16.95
CA VAL A 136 -2.05 -7.31 -18.01
C VAL A 136 -2.72 -7.75 -19.31
N ASN A 137 -2.73 -6.89 -20.33
CA ASN A 137 -3.32 -7.19 -21.64
C ASN A 137 -4.74 -7.80 -21.56
N GLY A 138 -5.57 -7.28 -20.64
CA GLY A 138 -6.94 -7.78 -20.43
C GLY A 138 -7.08 -9.04 -19.56
N TRP A 139 -5.99 -9.64 -19.09
CA TRP A 139 -6.01 -10.80 -18.18
C TRP A 139 -5.76 -10.39 -16.72
N PRO A 140 -6.53 -10.92 -15.75
CA PRO A 140 -6.34 -10.60 -14.34
C PRO A 140 -5.11 -11.34 -13.78
N MET A 141 -4.10 -10.59 -13.34
CA MET A 141 -2.86 -11.15 -12.78
C MET A 141 -2.89 -11.23 -11.26
N ILE A 142 -3.34 -10.16 -10.60
CA ILE A 142 -3.41 -10.07 -9.13
C ILE A 142 -4.77 -9.52 -8.74
N SER A 143 -5.52 -10.27 -7.95
CA SER A 143 -6.85 -9.89 -7.47
C SER A 143 -6.81 -9.52 -6.00
N ALA A 144 -7.59 -8.53 -5.58
CA ALA A 144 -7.89 -8.31 -4.17
C ALA A 144 -9.36 -7.97 -3.98
N PHE A 145 -9.91 -8.50 -2.89
CA PHE A 145 -11.30 -8.39 -2.52
C PHE A 145 -11.43 -7.64 -1.20
N ALA A 146 -12.42 -6.74 -1.12
CA ALA A 146 -12.89 -6.12 0.11
C ALA A 146 -14.36 -6.51 0.30
N GLY A 147 -14.68 -7.19 1.41
CA GLY A 147 -15.91 -7.98 1.55
C GLY A 147 -16.67 -7.83 2.87
N ASP A 148 -16.13 -7.13 3.87
CA ASP A 148 -16.77 -7.10 5.19
C ASP A 148 -17.93 -6.10 5.21
N GLN A 149 -19.17 -6.60 5.32
CA GLN A 149 -20.43 -5.85 5.35
C GLN A 149 -20.64 -5.01 6.62
N ASN A 150 -19.83 -5.22 7.66
CA ASN A 150 -19.94 -4.50 8.93
C ASN A 150 -18.88 -3.39 9.10
N VAL A 151 -18.00 -3.20 8.11
CA VAL A 151 -16.90 -2.24 8.17
C VAL A 151 -17.14 -1.04 7.26
N THR A 152 -17.10 0.16 7.83
CA THR A 152 -17.33 1.42 7.09
C THR A 152 -16.25 1.73 6.05
N ARG A 153 -15.01 1.24 6.24
CA ARG A 153 -13.91 1.33 5.28
C ARG A 153 -12.96 0.15 5.38
N GLU A 154 -12.83 -0.59 4.29
CA GLU A 154 -11.83 -1.64 4.10
C GLU A 154 -10.82 -1.18 3.04
N ALA A 155 -9.55 -1.56 3.22
CA ALA A 155 -8.49 -1.32 2.26
C ALA A 155 -7.97 -2.65 1.72
N ALA A 156 -8.04 -2.83 0.41
CA ALA A 156 -7.48 -3.96 -0.30
C ALA A 156 -6.16 -3.55 -0.95
N THR A 157 -5.06 -4.16 -0.49
CA THR A 157 -3.73 -3.97 -1.09
C THR A 157 -3.45 -5.09 -2.09
N LYS A 158 -2.94 -4.73 -3.27
CA LYS A 158 -2.45 -5.66 -4.30
C LYS A 158 -0.98 -5.37 -4.53
N ALA A 159 -0.12 -6.37 -4.42
CA ALA A 159 1.29 -6.21 -4.75
C ALA A 159 1.85 -7.48 -5.36
N GLY A 160 2.79 -7.35 -6.28
CA GLY A 160 3.47 -8.50 -6.88
C GLY A 160 4.47 -8.10 -7.95
N LEU A 161 5.26 -9.09 -8.36
CA LEU A 161 6.22 -8.99 -9.47
C LEU A 161 5.62 -9.64 -10.71
N VAL A 162 5.68 -8.95 -11.84
CA VAL A 162 5.13 -9.41 -13.11
C VAL A 162 6.20 -9.29 -14.18
N LEU A 163 6.44 -10.38 -14.90
CA LEU A 163 7.23 -10.34 -16.14
C LEU A 163 6.37 -9.71 -17.23
N MET A 164 6.87 -8.65 -17.85
CA MET A 164 6.21 -7.97 -18.95
C MET A 164 7.11 -7.93 -20.18
N GLU A 165 6.50 -8.01 -21.34
CA GLU A 165 7.12 -7.77 -22.63
C GLU A 165 6.96 -6.29 -23.04
N ARG A 166 7.73 -5.85 -24.03
CA ARG A 166 7.59 -4.49 -24.58
C ARG A 166 6.19 -4.33 -25.20
N GLY A 167 5.47 -3.31 -24.77
CA GLY A 167 4.13 -3.00 -25.26
C GLY A 167 3.01 -3.65 -24.45
N ASP A 168 3.32 -4.45 -23.42
CA ASP A 168 2.29 -4.93 -22.51
C ASP A 168 1.64 -3.77 -21.75
N GLU A 169 0.31 -3.78 -21.69
CA GLU A 169 -0.50 -2.79 -21.01
C GLU A 169 -0.95 -3.28 -19.64
N THR A 170 -0.85 -2.41 -18.63
CA THR A 170 -1.35 -2.69 -17.28
C THR A 170 -2.25 -1.59 -16.77
N TYR A 171 -3.29 -2.00 -16.07
CA TYR A 171 -4.26 -1.09 -15.46
C TYR A 171 -5.02 -1.80 -14.33
N LEU A 172 -5.67 -1.02 -13.47
CA LEU A 172 -6.58 -1.55 -12.48
C LEU A 172 -8.00 -1.58 -13.01
N LYS A 173 -8.65 -2.73 -12.87
CA LYS A 173 -10.05 -2.93 -13.25
C LYS A 173 -10.89 -3.32 -12.04
N LEU A 174 -12.07 -2.72 -11.92
CA LEU A 174 -13.10 -3.13 -10.98
C LEU A 174 -13.92 -4.26 -11.59
N GLU A 175 -13.74 -5.48 -11.08
CA GLU A 175 -14.42 -6.66 -11.60
C GLU A 175 -15.81 -6.85 -10.98
N ARG A 176 -15.97 -6.46 -9.71
CA ARG A 176 -17.25 -6.51 -9.00
C ARG A 176 -17.45 -5.26 -8.16
N GLY A 177 -18.67 -4.74 -8.14
CA GLY A 177 -19.08 -3.57 -7.37
C GLY A 177 -19.15 -2.31 -8.23
N ASN A 178 -19.14 -1.14 -7.59
CA ASN A 178 -19.10 0.17 -8.25
C ASN A 178 -18.17 1.13 -7.49
N LEU A 179 -17.88 2.30 -8.07
CA LEU A 179 -17.09 3.34 -7.40
C LEU A 179 -17.96 4.52 -6.94
N MET A 180 -19.24 4.29 -6.64
CA MET A 180 -20.15 5.31 -6.11
C MET A 180 -19.61 5.87 -4.78
N GLY A 181 -19.78 7.17 -4.55
CA GLY A 181 -19.16 7.89 -3.43
C GLY A 181 -17.66 8.17 -3.63
N GLY A 182 -17.14 7.97 -4.83
CA GLY A 182 -15.77 8.28 -5.24
C GLY A 182 -14.73 7.31 -4.69
N TRP A 183 -13.48 7.47 -5.11
CA TRP A 183 -12.35 6.60 -4.71
C TRP A 183 -11.10 7.39 -4.34
N LYS A 184 -11.28 8.55 -3.70
CA LYS A 184 -10.19 9.32 -3.10
C LYS A 184 -9.29 8.41 -2.25
N TYR A 185 -7.98 8.65 -2.32
CA TYR A 185 -6.90 7.92 -1.65
C TYR A 185 -6.51 6.59 -2.29
N TYR A 186 -7.15 6.17 -3.39
CA TYR A 186 -6.61 5.04 -4.15
C TYR A 186 -5.23 5.41 -4.67
N THR A 187 -4.33 4.42 -4.69
CA THR A 187 -3.00 4.57 -5.26
C THR A 187 -2.66 3.39 -6.15
N SER A 188 -1.85 3.66 -7.17
CA SER A 188 -1.23 2.66 -8.01
C SER A 188 0.18 3.12 -8.34
N SER A 189 1.15 2.24 -8.16
CA SER A 189 2.54 2.49 -8.49
C SER A 189 3.19 1.25 -9.07
N ALA A 190 4.20 1.48 -9.91
CA ALA A 190 5.06 0.42 -10.40
C ALA A 190 6.45 0.93 -10.74
N PHE A 191 7.42 0.02 -10.82
CA PHE A 191 8.75 0.29 -11.33
C PHE A 191 9.40 -0.95 -11.94
N LEU A 192 10.31 -0.74 -12.90
CA LEU A 192 11.16 -1.79 -13.45
C LEU A 192 12.19 -2.20 -12.40
N VAL A 193 12.18 -3.47 -12.02
CA VAL A 193 13.15 -4.07 -11.09
C VAL A 193 14.46 -4.34 -11.84
N PHE A 194 14.38 -5.03 -12.97
CA PHE A 194 15.50 -5.26 -13.89
C PHE A 194 14.99 -5.63 -15.29
N PRO A 195 15.68 -5.20 -16.36
CA PRO A 195 15.38 -5.62 -17.72
C PRO A 195 15.85 -7.05 -18.01
N LEU A 196 15.31 -7.68 -19.06
CA LEU A 196 15.68 -9.01 -19.57
C LEU A 196 15.95 -9.00 -21.08
#